data_AF-A0A352W4Z7-F1
#
_entry.id   AF-A0A352W4Z7-F1
#
_cell.length_a   1.000
_cell.length_b   1.000
_cell.length_c   1.000
_cell.angle_alpha   90.00
_cell.angle_beta   90.00
_cell.angle_gamma   90.00
#
_symmetry.space_group_name_H-M   'P 1'
#
loop_
_entity.id
_entity.type
_entity.pdbx_description
1 polymer ?
#
loop_
_entity_poly.entity_id
_entity_poly.type
_entity_poly.pdbx_seq_one_letter_code
_entity_poly.pdbx_strand_id
1 'polypeptide(L)'
;MRTISIIFFMIAFILPGLKIYADVEFPSADRDKEFIDDTKKELQHFTERYYYPGTKCLYGQAINGPKGIEVLEKPADIQKGLVKGEFVPYGYGSGISDTALAGGMLLFALCDACDVTEDPFFTTWARNIFGGFKLMSGVSKIKGFVPRGPHPDGKSYYTDISRDQISATIYALWRFYRCQAADNEDKKFIKKRISEVMERLEKNNWSNLCEDGITESRMAGEPWDKDGSHAATTLPPSLAMVYDVTGEQKWLDYYSKFAPRQLPYLDPDQKFEFQGHPLYIHQQMYKLVAFLRIIEKVDNKKNMDLLKRGLQAWGKALPEQSWPTEGMKKNWKPEDLGKLGWNDFACNSYEGWKRFNANLLDNAYAREKGITGKTYGLFQSTCIECPMGNFLGAFMSYDRENINRAKPLLDDMLKKIDFNKINNLFVAMKPILYRLHLISLYAEQKK
;
A
#
# COMPACT_ATOMS: atom_id res chain seq x y z
N MET A 1 23.49 -46.86 30.41
CA MET A 1 22.35 -46.25 29.68
C MET A 1 22.11 -44.87 30.25
N ARG A 2 22.58 -43.82 29.57
CA ARG A 2 22.39 -42.41 29.96
C ARG A 2 21.42 -41.77 28.98
N THR A 3 20.27 -41.34 29.50
CA THR A 3 19.23 -40.62 28.78
C THR A 3 19.70 -39.19 28.54
N ILE A 4 19.89 -38.80 27.28
CA ILE A 4 20.19 -37.42 26.88
C ILE A 4 18.85 -36.74 26.60
N SER A 5 18.41 -35.88 27.53
CA SER A 5 17.32 -34.93 27.30
C SER A 5 17.83 -33.82 26.39
N ILE A 6 17.36 -33.79 25.14
CA ILE A 6 17.59 -32.68 24.20
C ILE A 6 16.58 -31.59 24.56
N ILE A 7 17.06 -30.55 25.23
CA ILE A 7 16.31 -29.30 25.45
C ILE A 7 16.30 -28.54 24.12
N PHE A 8 15.14 -28.46 23.48
CA PHE A 8 14.89 -27.54 22.36
C PHE A 8 14.86 -26.11 22.91
N PHE A 9 15.96 -25.37 22.76
CA PHE A 9 15.94 -23.91 22.88
C PHE A 9 15.23 -23.34 21.65
N MET A 10 13.95 -22.98 21.79
CA MET A 10 13.32 -22.02 20.89
C MET A 10 13.97 -20.65 21.14
N ILE A 11 15.00 -20.34 20.38
CA ILE A 11 15.47 -18.96 20.24
C ILE A 11 14.42 -18.25 19.39
N ALA A 12 13.53 -17.50 20.05
CA ALA A 12 12.78 -16.46 19.37
C ALA A 12 13.82 -15.45 18.85
N PHE A 13 14.14 -15.54 17.55
CA PHE A 13 14.86 -14.47 16.87
C PHE A 13 13.96 -13.24 16.83
N ILE A 14 14.01 -12.43 17.89
CA ILE A 14 13.77 -11.01 17.79
C ILE A 14 14.84 -10.54 16.79
N LEU A 15 14.43 -10.27 15.55
CA LEU A 15 15.29 -9.55 14.61
C LEU A 15 15.79 -8.32 15.37
N PRO A 16 17.11 -8.09 15.50
CA PRO A 16 17.59 -6.84 16.06
C PRO A 16 16.97 -5.74 15.21
N GLY A 17 16.09 -4.95 15.84
CA GLY A 17 15.48 -3.80 15.19
C GLY A 17 16.61 -2.95 14.67
N LEU A 18 16.65 -2.77 13.36
CA LEU A 18 17.53 -1.82 12.72
C LEU A 18 17.28 -0.50 13.45
N LYS A 19 18.26 0.04 14.19
CA LYS A 19 18.14 1.35 14.86
C LYS A 19 18.11 2.43 13.79
N ILE A 20 17.01 2.50 13.05
CA ILE A 20 16.77 3.44 11.95
C ILE A 20 16.39 4.81 12.54
N TYR A 21 15.93 4.87 13.79
CA TYR A 21 15.19 6.01 14.35
C TYR A 21 15.84 6.70 15.54
N ALA A 22 17.13 6.42 15.80
CA ALA A 22 17.81 6.87 17.01
C ALA A 22 17.81 8.39 17.21
N ASP A 23 17.60 9.17 16.14
CA ASP A 23 17.74 10.63 16.17
C ASP A 23 16.41 11.41 16.00
N VAL A 24 15.24 10.79 15.84
CA VAL A 24 13.99 11.56 15.68
C VAL A 24 13.39 11.89 17.05
N GLU A 25 13.09 13.16 17.37
CA GLU A 25 12.37 13.47 18.62
C GLU A 25 10.86 13.33 18.41
N PHE A 26 10.24 12.45 19.18
CA PHE A 26 8.78 12.24 19.18
C PHE A 26 8.16 12.67 20.52
N PRO A 27 6.88 13.09 20.53
CA PRO A 27 6.22 13.53 21.76
C PRO A 27 6.17 12.43 22.85
N SER A 28 6.10 12.86 24.12
CA SER A 28 6.23 12.00 25.30
C SER A 28 5.13 10.95 25.49
N ALA A 29 5.50 9.90 26.24
CA ALA A 29 4.73 8.67 26.48
C ALA A 29 3.30 8.83 27.03
N ASP A 30 2.96 9.96 27.67
CA ASP A 30 1.58 10.22 28.13
C ASP A 30 0.59 10.39 26.96
N ARG A 31 1.09 10.69 25.75
CA ARG A 31 0.28 10.71 24.52
C ARG A 31 0.10 9.33 23.88
N ASP A 32 0.75 8.27 24.38
CA ASP A 32 0.71 6.95 23.73
C ASP A 32 -0.70 6.34 23.78
N LYS A 33 -1.38 6.40 24.94
CA LYS A 33 -2.69 5.76 25.09
C LYS A 33 -3.80 6.52 24.35
N GLU A 34 -3.88 7.83 24.53
CA GLU A 34 -4.88 8.66 23.84
C GLU A 34 -4.70 8.57 22.32
N PHE A 35 -3.45 8.64 21.82
CA PHE A 35 -3.16 8.49 20.41
C PHE A 35 -3.53 7.10 19.86
N ILE A 36 -3.23 6.03 20.61
CA ILE A 36 -3.64 4.67 20.25
C ILE A 36 -5.18 4.59 20.21
N ASP A 37 -5.88 5.07 21.23
CA ASP A 37 -7.33 5.01 21.28
C ASP A 37 -8.00 5.82 20.16
N ASP A 38 -7.45 6.99 19.82
CA ASP A 38 -7.90 7.76 18.66
C ASP A 38 -7.61 7.03 17.34
N THR A 39 -6.46 6.37 17.22
CA THR A 39 -6.15 5.52 16.06
C THR A 39 -7.15 4.37 15.92
N LYS A 40 -7.55 3.75 17.03
CA LYS A 40 -8.58 2.70 17.04
C LYS A 40 -9.94 3.23 16.59
N LYS A 41 -10.37 4.38 17.13
CA LYS A 41 -11.63 5.03 16.72
C LYS A 41 -11.61 5.33 15.24
N GLU A 42 -10.51 5.89 14.73
CA GLU A 42 -10.41 6.25 13.31
C GLU A 42 -10.42 5.00 12.41
N LEU A 43 -9.71 3.93 12.79
CA LEU A 43 -9.76 2.66 12.07
C LEU A 43 -11.18 2.05 12.10
N GLN A 44 -11.89 2.16 13.22
CA GLN A 44 -13.27 1.68 13.32
C GLN A 44 -14.20 2.44 12.37
N HIS A 45 -14.16 3.77 12.36
CA HIS A 45 -14.96 4.57 11.43
C HIS A 45 -14.58 4.28 9.96
N PHE A 46 -13.30 4.11 9.67
CA PHE A 46 -12.84 3.74 8.33
C PHE A 46 -13.41 2.38 7.89
N THR A 47 -13.32 1.37 8.76
CA THR A 47 -13.79 0.02 8.45
C THR A 47 -15.31 -0.07 8.36
N GLU A 48 -16.07 0.66 9.18
CA GLU A 48 -17.53 0.78 9.03
C GLU A 48 -17.94 1.24 7.63
N ARG A 49 -17.09 2.04 6.97
CA ARG A 49 -17.38 2.58 5.64
C ARG A 49 -16.95 1.66 4.51
N TYR A 50 -15.76 1.06 4.60
CA TYR A 50 -15.12 0.42 3.45
C TYR A 50 -14.96 -1.10 3.58
N TYR A 51 -15.14 -1.68 4.76
CA TYR A 51 -14.94 -3.09 5.01
C TYR A 51 -16.27 -3.85 4.98
N TYR A 52 -16.30 -4.98 4.24
CA TYR A 52 -17.46 -5.88 4.27
C TYR A 52 -17.15 -7.13 5.12
N PRO A 53 -17.90 -7.40 6.20
CA PRO A 53 -17.64 -8.54 7.07
C PRO A 53 -17.70 -9.91 6.37
N GLY A 54 -18.56 -10.07 5.36
CA GLY A 54 -18.75 -11.36 4.67
C GLY A 54 -17.52 -11.80 3.86
N THR A 55 -16.83 -10.86 3.22
CA THR A 55 -15.60 -11.14 2.45
C THR A 55 -14.33 -10.81 3.20
N LYS A 56 -14.45 -10.04 4.29
CA LYS A 56 -13.33 -9.47 5.07
C LYS A 56 -12.39 -8.60 4.23
N CYS A 57 -12.94 -7.95 3.22
CA CYS A 57 -12.23 -7.17 2.22
C CYS A 57 -12.57 -5.67 2.34
N LEU A 58 -11.63 -4.83 1.89
CA LEU A 58 -11.84 -3.39 1.71
C LEU A 58 -12.31 -3.10 0.27
N TYR A 59 -13.25 -2.17 0.13
CA TYR A 59 -13.84 -1.77 -1.14
C TYR A 59 -13.54 -0.30 -1.46
N GLY A 60 -13.40 0.02 -2.75
CA GLY A 60 -12.97 1.33 -3.24
C GLY A 60 -13.93 2.48 -2.94
N GLN A 61 -15.17 2.16 -2.58
CA GLN A 61 -16.25 3.10 -2.26
C GLN A 61 -16.87 2.77 -0.91
N ALA A 62 -17.42 3.78 -0.24
CA ALA A 62 -18.11 3.58 1.03
C ALA A 62 -19.42 2.79 0.83
N ILE A 63 -19.51 1.62 1.46
CA ILE A 63 -20.61 0.66 1.35
C ILE A 63 -21.63 0.75 2.49
N ASN A 64 -21.47 1.70 3.41
CA ASN A 64 -22.41 1.98 4.49
C ASN A 64 -23.36 3.15 4.20
N GLY A 65 -23.33 3.70 2.98
CA GLY A 65 -24.26 4.73 2.52
C GLY A 65 -25.64 4.17 2.13
N PRO A 66 -26.58 5.03 1.65
CA PRO A 66 -27.94 4.62 1.30
C PRO A 66 -28.04 3.53 0.23
N LYS A 67 -27.05 3.46 -0.67
CA LYS A 67 -26.97 2.42 -1.71
C LYS A 67 -26.31 1.13 -1.22
N GLY A 68 -25.76 1.11 -0.01
CA GLY A 68 -25.07 -0.05 0.53
C GLY A 68 -24.00 -0.58 -0.42
N ILE A 69 -24.03 -1.90 -0.66
CA ILE A 69 -23.16 -2.59 -1.62
C ILE A 69 -23.47 -2.27 -3.09
N GLU A 70 -24.64 -1.70 -3.42
CA GLU A 70 -25.05 -1.38 -4.79
C GLU A 70 -24.28 -0.20 -5.39
N VAL A 71 -23.42 0.47 -4.61
CA VAL A 71 -22.43 1.43 -5.13
C VAL A 71 -21.33 0.74 -5.96
N LEU A 72 -21.14 -0.56 -5.73
CA LEU A 72 -20.14 -1.38 -6.43
C LEU A 72 -20.71 -1.91 -7.75
N GLU A 73 -19.82 -2.30 -8.66
CA GLU A 73 -20.22 -2.88 -9.92
C GLU A 73 -20.98 -4.20 -9.73
N LYS A 74 -21.99 -4.43 -10.56
CA LYS A 74 -22.86 -5.61 -10.42
C LYS A 74 -22.08 -6.89 -10.76
N PRO A 75 -22.33 -8.00 -10.05
CA PRO A 75 -21.73 -9.30 -10.35
C PRO A 75 -21.84 -9.73 -11.82
N ALA A 76 -22.98 -9.45 -12.48
CA ALA A 76 -23.22 -9.81 -13.88
C ALA A 76 -22.36 -8.97 -14.86
N ASP A 77 -22.03 -7.74 -14.50
CA ASP A 77 -21.19 -6.85 -15.30
C ASP A 77 -19.70 -7.16 -15.09
N ILE A 78 -19.31 -7.47 -13.84
CA ILE A 78 -17.97 -7.97 -13.51
C ILE A 78 -17.63 -9.23 -14.32
N GLN A 79 -18.56 -10.20 -14.42
CA GLN A 79 -18.36 -11.42 -15.21
C GLN A 79 -18.13 -11.16 -16.70
N LYS A 80 -18.63 -10.03 -17.22
CA LYS A 80 -18.43 -9.60 -18.61
C LYS A 80 -17.20 -8.70 -18.77
N GLY A 81 -16.47 -8.42 -17.69
CA GLY A 81 -15.37 -7.45 -17.68
C GLY A 81 -15.84 -6.02 -17.89
N LEU A 82 -17.06 -5.69 -17.49
CA LEU A 82 -17.64 -4.36 -17.66
C LEU A 82 -17.48 -3.51 -16.39
N VAL A 83 -17.38 -2.19 -16.59
CA VAL A 83 -17.59 -1.17 -15.57
C VAL A 83 -18.49 -0.10 -16.18
N LYS A 84 -19.65 0.18 -15.56
CA LYS A 84 -20.63 1.18 -16.02
C LYS A 84 -21.00 1.03 -17.51
N GLY A 85 -21.05 -0.22 -17.98
CA GLY A 85 -21.38 -0.56 -19.37
C GLY A 85 -20.21 -0.54 -20.35
N GLU A 86 -19.01 -0.14 -19.94
CA GLU A 86 -17.81 -0.13 -20.78
C GLU A 86 -16.91 -1.35 -20.50
N PHE A 87 -16.26 -1.88 -21.53
CA PHE A 87 -15.32 -3.01 -21.38
C PHE A 87 -14.02 -2.56 -20.71
N VAL A 88 -13.92 -2.87 -19.42
CA VAL A 88 -12.83 -2.51 -18.51
C VAL A 88 -12.45 -3.77 -17.72
N PRO A 89 -11.72 -4.72 -18.34
CA PRO A 89 -11.46 -6.04 -17.73
C PRO A 89 -10.58 -5.99 -16.47
N TYR A 90 -9.90 -4.87 -16.24
CA TYR A 90 -9.13 -4.55 -15.03
C TYR A 90 -9.96 -3.85 -13.93
N GLY A 91 -11.24 -3.58 -14.21
CA GLY A 91 -12.24 -3.19 -13.20
C GLY A 91 -12.15 -1.78 -12.64
N TYR A 92 -11.31 -0.88 -13.18
CA TYR A 92 -11.17 0.48 -12.62
C TYR A 92 -12.51 1.21 -12.56
N GLY A 93 -12.81 1.76 -11.38
CA GLY A 93 -14.08 2.45 -11.11
C GLY A 93 -15.22 1.53 -10.67
N SER A 94 -15.02 0.21 -10.62
CA SER A 94 -16.00 -0.77 -10.10
C SER A 94 -16.20 -0.72 -8.59
N GLY A 95 -15.24 -0.15 -7.85
CA GLY A 95 -15.18 -0.23 -6.39
C GLY A 95 -14.63 -1.56 -5.85
N ILE A 96 -14.27 -2.53 -6.69
CA ILE A 96 -13.66 -3.81 -6.25
C ILE A 96 -12.25 -4.03 -6.82
N SER A 97 -11.76 -3.13 -7.68
CA SER A 97 -10.53 -3.30 -8.46
C SER A 97 -9.22 -3.29 -7.68
N ASP A 98 -9.26 -2.82 -6.43
CA ASP A 98 -8.05 -2.53 -5.65
C ASP A 98 -8.13 -3.07 -4.22
N THR A 99 -8.99 -4.06 -3.98
CA THR A 99 -9.15 -4.70 -2.68
C THR A 99 -7.86 -5.34 -2.19
N ALA A 100 -7.14 -6.08 -3.05
CA ALA A 100 -5.87 -6.70 -2.71
C ALA A 100 -4.79 -5.65 -2.38
N LEU A 101 -4.77 -4.54 -3.11
CA LEU A 101 -3.81 -3.44 -2.90
C LEU A 101 -4.05 -2.72 -1.57
N ALA A 102 -5.29 -2.30 -1.32
CA ALA A 102 -5.63 -1.60 -0.08
C ALA A 102 -5.54 -2.52 1.14
N GLY A 103 -6.07 -3.74 1.03
CA GLY A 103 -5.95 -4.76 2.07
C GLY A 103 -4.49 -5.08 2.38
N GLY A 104 -3.62 -5.11 1.38
CA GLY A 104 -2.19 -5.40 1.56
C GLY A 104 -1.47 -4.32 2.36
N MET A 105 -1.66 -3.06 2.00
CA MET A 105 -1.08 -1.93 2.74
C MET A 105 -1.59 -1.86 4.19
N LEU A 106 -2.91 -2.01 4.39
CA LEU A 106 -3.48 -1.98 5.74
C LEU A 106 -3.00 -3.16 6.59
N LEU A 107 -2.99 -4.38 6.05
CA LEU A 107 -2.53 -5.57 6.78
C LEU A 107 -1.07 -5.41 7.22
N PHE A 108 -0.21 -4.92 6.33
CA PHE A 108 1.19 -4.69 6.68
C PHE A 108 1.33 -3.69 7.84
N ALA A 109 0.65 -2.54 7.76
CA ALA A 109 0.70 -1.53 8.82
C ALA A 109 0.08 -2.02 10.15
N LEU A 110 -0.98 -2.83 10.08
CA LEU A 110 -1.59 -3.47 11.26
C LEU A 110 -0.66 -4.48 11.92
N CYS A 111 0.13 -5.23 11.15
CA CYS A 111 1.12 -6.14 11.72
C CYS A 111 2.18 -5.38 12.53
N ASP A 112 2.58 -4.19 12.07
CA ASP A 112 3.53 -3.36 12.81
C ASP A 112 2.93 -2.86 14.13
N ALA A 113 1.72 -2.31 14.07
CA ALA A 113 1.02 -1.90 15.29
C ALA A 113 0.79 -3.08 16.25
N CYS A 114 0.45 -4.26 15.73
CA CYS A 114 0.28 -5.48 16.51
C CYS A 114 1.57 -5.88 17.24
N ASP A 115 2.70 -5.99 16.53
CA ASP A 115 3.97 -6.43 17.12
C ASP A 115 4.56 -5.43 18.12
N VAL A 116 4.15 -4.16 18.03
CA VAL A 116 4.60 -3.07 18.90
C VAL A 116 3.76 -2.92 20.15
N THR A 117 2.43 -2.93 19.99
CA THR A 117 1.51 -2.57 21.07
C THR A 117 1.00 -3.77 21.83
N GLU A 118 1.04 -4.96 21.22
CA GLU A 118 0.37 -6.18 21.70
C GLU A 118 -1.13 -5.99 21.96
N ASP A 119 -1.74 -4.93 21.40
CA ASP A 119 -3.14 -4.61 21.64
C ASP A 119 -4.06 -5.55 20.86
N PRO A 120 -5.02 -6.24 21.52
CA PRO A 120 -5.93 -7.18 20.88
C PRO A 120 -6.75 -6.58 19.74
N PHE A 121 -6.98 -5.26 19.75
CA PHE A 121 -7.69 -4.57 18.68
C PHE A 121 -6.94 -4.67 17.34
N PHE A 122 -5.65 -4.36 17.33
CA PHE A 122 -4.85 -4.44 16.09
C PHE A 122 -4.64 -5.89 15.67
N THR A 123 -4.45 -6.81 16.61
CA THR A 123 -4.39 -8.26 16.32
C THR A 123 -5.67 -8.75 15.65
N THR A 124 -6.85 -8.36 16.17
CA THR A 124 -8.15 -8.73 15.61
C THR A 124 -8.30 -8.22 14.17
N TRP A 125 -7.95 -6.96 13.93
CA TRP A 125 -8.01 -6.38 12.59
C TRP A 125 -7.00 -7.00 11.62
N ALA A 126 -5.77 -7.28 12.05
CA ALA A 126 -4.79 -8.00 11.23
C ALA A 126 -5.32 -9.37 10.81
N ARG A 127 -5.91 -10.15 11.75
CA ARG A 127 -6.53 -11.45 11.45
C ARG A 127 -7.74 -11.33 10.53
N ASN A 128 -8.55 -10.27 10.68
CA ASN A 128 -9.69 -10.03 9.79
C ASN A 128 -9.23 -9.79 8.35
N ILE A 129 -8.32 -8.83 8.13
CA ILE A 129 -7.83 -8.52 6.78
C ILE A 129 -7.09 -9.72 6.18
N PHE A 130 -6.30 -10.45 6.97
CA PHE A 130 -5.69 -11.71 6.53
C PHE A 130 -6.74 -12.77 6.13
N GLY A 131 -7.85 -12.85 6.85
CA GLY A 131 -9.00 -13.68 6.46
C GLY A 131 -9.55 -13.33 5.07
N GLY A 132 -9.54 -12.05 4.71
CA GLY A 132 -9.86 -11.59 3.35
C GLY A 132 -8.89 -12.13 2.32
N PHE A 133 -7.58 -12.11 2.59
CA PHE A 133 -6.57 -12.72 1.72
C PHE A 133 -6.75 -14.24 1.54
N LYS A 134 -7.16 -14.94 2.59
CA LYS A 134 -7.51 -16.37 2.50
C LYS A 134 -8.68 -16.59 1.53
N LEU A 135 -9.73 -15.79 1.64
CA LEU A 135 -10.89 -15.85 0.73
C LEU A 135 -10.51 -15.49 -0.70
N MET A 136 -9.83 -14.36 -0.91
CA MET A 136 -9.36 -13.91 -2.23
C MET A 136 -8.48 -14.95 -2.92
N SER A 137 -7.67 -15.69 -2.17
CA SER A 137 -6.82 -16.74 -2.74
C SER A 137 -7.61 -17.96 -3.23
N GLY A 138 -8.86 -18.12 -2.80
CA GLY A 138 -9.73 -19.25 -3.15
C GLY A 138 -10.77 -18.96 -4.23
N VAL A 139 -10.97 -17.70 -4.64
CA VAL A 139 -12.03 -17.37 -5.64
C VAL A 139 -11.62 -17.78 -7.06
N SER A 140 -10.33 -17.74 -7.37
CA SER A 140 -9.79 -18.27 -8.64
C SER A 140 -9.37 -19.73 -8.45
N LYS A 141 -9.69 -20.56 -9.44
CA LYS A 141 -9.23 -21.97 -9.50
C LYS A 141 -7.80 -22.08 -10.04
N ILE A 142 -7.25 -20.99 -10.56
CA ILE A 142 -5.95 -20.99 -11.21
C ILE A 142 -4.85 -20.81 -10.15
N LYS A 143 -4.04 -21.86 -9.98
CA LYS A 143 -2.90 -21.88 -9.06
C LYS A 143 -1.99 -20.66 -9.29
N GLY A 144 -1.70 -19.94 -8.20
CA GLY A 144 -0.82 -18.77 -8.21
C GLY A 144 -1.41 -17.48 -8.79
N PHE A 145 -2.62 -17.49 -9.35
CA PHE A 145 -3.26 -16.23 -9.79
C PHE A 145 -3.72 -15.43 -8.57
N VAL A 146 -3.46 -14.11 -8.54
CA VAL A 146 -3.90 -13.20 -7.48
C VAL A 146 -5.09 -12.40 -8.00
N PRO A 147 -6.32 -12.64 -7.53
CA PRO A 147 -7.46 -11.83 -7.91
C PRO A 147 -7.37 -10.43 -7.32
N ARG A 148 -7.95 -9.45 -8.01
CA ARG A 148 -7.99 -8.06 -7.51
C ARG A 148 -8.79 -7.91 -6.22
N GLY A 149 -9.85 -8.70 -6.10
CA GLY A 149 -10.81 -8.68 -5.02
C GLY A 149 -12.15 -9.23 -5.49
N PRO A 150 -12.84 -10.03 -4.67
CA PRO A 150 -14.21 -10.43 -4.95
C PRO A 150 -15.17 -9.31 -4.59
N HIS A 151 -16.24 -9.20 -5.37
CA HIS A 151 -17.46 -8.54 -4.97
C HIS A 151 -17.95 -9.09 -3.61
N PRO A 152 -18.73 -8.33 -2.83
CA PRO A 152 -19.34 -8.80 -1.58
C PRO A 152 -20.12 -10.12 -1.65
N ASP A 153 -20.40 -10.65 -2.85
CA ASP A 153 -21.01 -11.97 -3.05
C ASP A 153 -20.01 -13.13 -2.85
N GLY A 154 -18.73 -12.81 -2.64
CA GLY A 154 -17.65 -13.74 -2.38
C GLY A 154 -17.14 -14.51 -3.60
N LYS A 155 -17.62 -14.22 -4.81
CA LYS A 155 -17.32 -15.03 -6.01
C LYS A 155 -17.08 -14.24 -7.30
N SER A 156 -17.65 -13.06 -7.48
CA SER A 156 -17.44 -12.29 -8.72
C SER A 156 -16.18 -11.44 -8.63
N TYR A 157 -15.27 -11.58 -9.58
CA TYR A 157 -14.01 -10.82 -9.61
C TYR A 157 -13.55 -10.57 -11.06
N TYR A 158 -12.65 -9.61 -11.23
CA TYR A 158 -11.98 -9.32 -12.50
C TYR A 158 -10.76 -10.22 -12.72
N THR A 159 -10.58 -10.70 -13.96
CA THR A 159 -9.54 -11.66 -14.34
C THR A 159 -8.23 -11.01 -14.80
N ASP A 160 -8.23 -9.70 -15.02
CA ASP A 160 -7.02 -8.90 -15.26
C ASP A 160 -6.46 -8.38 -13.92
N ILE A 161 -5.14 -8.43 -13.76
CA ILE A 161 -4.43 -8.13 -12.52
C ILE A 161 -3.59 -6.86 -12.66
N SER A 162 -2.84 -6.49 -11.63
CA SER A 162 -1.81 -5.47 -11.70
C SER A 162 -0.61 -5.85 -10.84
N ARG A 163 0.58 -5.39 -11.22
CA ARG A 163 1.85 -5.66 -10.53
C ARG A 163 1.82 -5.20 -9.07
N ASP A 164 1.22 -4.04 -8.81
CA ASP A 164 1.08 -3.47 -7.48
C ASP A 164 0.24 -4.35 -6.54
N GLN A 165 -0.79 -5.02 -7.04
CA GLN A 165 -1.63 -5.92 -6.26
C GLN A 165 -0.94 -7.23 -5.92
N ILE A 166 -0.19 -7.79 -6.86
CA ILE A 166 0.61 -9.00 -6.62
C ILE A 166 1.70 -8.69 -5.59
N SER A 167 2.46 -7.61 -5.78
CA SER A 167 3.49 -7.21 -4.81
C SER A 167 2.90 -6.86 -3.44
N ALA A 168 1.80 -6.09 -3.37
CA ALA A 168 1.11 -5.81 -2.11
C ALA A 168 0.65 -7.10 -1.40
N THR A 169 0.16 -8.09 -2.15
CA THR A 169 -0.22 -9.41 -1.61
C THR A 169 0.99 -10.15 -1.04
N ILE A 170 2.09 -10.26 -1.79
CA ILE A 170 3.31 -10.93 -1.32
C ILE A 170 3.81 -10.26 -0.02
N TYR A 171 3.82 -8.93 0.01
CA TYR A 171 4.43 -8.18 1.11
C TYR A 171 3.57 -8.27 2.36
N ALA A 172 2.27 -8.18 2.22
CA ALA A 172 1.33 -8.32 3.31
C ALA A 172 1.33 -9.73 3.89
N LEU A 173 1.36 -10.76 3.04
CA LEU A 173 1.44 -12.16 3.47
C LEU A 173 2.79 -12.44 4.17
N TRP A 174 3.91 -11.98 3.62
CA TRP A 174 5.22 -12.07 4.27
C TRP A 174 5.22 -11.38 5.63
N ARG A 175 4.66 -10.16 5.70
CA ARG A 175 4.62 -9.40 6.94
C ARG A 175 3.75 -10.07 8.00
N PHE A 176 2.61 -10.62 7.61
CA PHE A 176 1.73 -11.37 8.50
C PHE A 176 2.39 -12.69 8.94
N TYR A 177 3.11 -13.40 8.07
CA TYR A 177 3.88 -14.60 8.44
C TYR A 177 4.88 -14.33 9.57
N ARG A 178 5.45 -13.12 9.63
CA ARG A 178 6.37 -12.67 10.69
C ARG A 178 5.68 -12.00 11.87
N CYS A 179 4.39 -11.69 11.77
CA CYS A 179 3.62 -11.05 12.84
C CYS A 179 3.30 -12.07 13.95
N GLN A 180 3.25 -11.60 15.19
CA GLN A 180 2.86 -12.44 16.33
C GLN A 180 1.41 -12.97 16.24
N ALA A 181 0.57 -12.31 15.43
CA ALA A 181 -0.81 -12.72 15.21
C ALA A 181 -0.96 -13.98 14.33
N ALA A 182 0.10 -14.42 13.63
CA ALA A 182 0.06 -15.58 12.74
C ALA A 182 0.36 -16.89 13.48
N ASP A 183 -0.59 -17.82 13.39
CA ASP A 183 -0.44 -19.18 13.89
C ASP A 183 0.26 -20.11 12.88
N ASN A 184 0.46 -21.38 13.24
CA ASN A 184 1.16 -22.34 12.39
C ASN A 184 0.39 -22.67 11.10
N GLU A 185 -0.94 -22.68 11.13
CA GLU A 185 -1.77 -22.94 9.95
C GLU A 185 -1.75 -21.73 9.02
N ASP A 186 -1.79 -20.52 9.57
CA ASP A 186 -1.61 -19.28 8.82
C ASP A 186 -0.24 -19.27 8.12
N LYS A 187 0.84 -19.63 8.83
CA LYS A 187 2.20 -19.71 8.27
C LYS A 187 2.31 -20.74 7.15
N LYS A 188 1.70 -21.93 7.33
CA LYS A 188 1.65 -22.98 6.30
C LYS A 188 0.88 -22.54 5.06
N PHE A 189 -0.27 -21.87 5.25
CA PHE A 189 -1.05 -21.28 4.17
C PHE A 189 -0.23 -20.25 3.40
N ILE A 190 0.44 -19.32 4.09
CA ILE A 190 1.23 -18.26 3.48
C ILE A 190 2.40 -18.83 2.68
N LYS A 191 3.14 -19.77 3.27
CA LYS A 191 4.26 -20.45 2.59
C LYS A 191 3.81 -21.07 1.28
N LYS A 192 2.71 -21.83 1.31
CA LYS A 192 2.12 -22.39 0.09
C LYS A 192 1.77 -21.26 -0.87
N ARG A 193 0.94 -20.31 -0.44
CA ARG A 193 0.35 -19.30 -1.33
C ARG A 193 1.37 -18.41 -2.02
N ILE A 194 2.36 -17.90 -1.28
CA ILE A 194 3.41 -17.05 -1.85
C ILE A 194 4.25 -17.85 -2.87
N SER A 195 4.60 -19.12 -2.57
CA SER A 195 5.30 -19.98 -3.54
C SER A 195 4.50 -20.15 -4.83
N GLU A 196 3.19 -20.42 -4.75
CA GLU A 196 2.35 -20.59 -5.94
C GLU A 196 2.32 -19.33 -6.82
N VAL A 197 2.25 -18.15 -6.21
CA VAL A 197 2.26 -16.87 -6.92
C VAL A 197 3.58 -16.66 -7.67
N MET A 198 4.72 -16.90 -6.99
CA MET A 198 6.03 -16.75 -7.62
C MET A 198 6.32 -17.80 -8.68
N GLU A 199 5.90 -19.05 -8.46
CA GLU A 199 5.99 -20.12 -9.47
C GLU A 199 5.21 -19.77 -10.73
N ARG A 200 4.05 -19.11 -10.59
CA ARG A 200 3.27 -18.63 -11.74
C ARG A 200 4.03 -17.52 -12.48
N LEU A 201 4.60 -16.55 -11.76
CA LEU A 201 5.40 -15.49 -12.38
C LEU A 201 6.61 -16.06 -13.11
N GLU A 202 7.37 -16.94 -12.46
CA GLU A 202 8.52 -17.64 -13.04
C GLU A 202 8.13 -18.39 -14.33
N LYS A 203 7.07 -19.20 -14.28
CA LYS A 203 6.55 -19.94 -15.45
C LYS A 203 6.19 -19.02 -16.62
N ASN A 204 5.75 -17.80 -16.32
CA ASN A 204 5.33 -16.81 -17.30
C ASN A 204 6.46 -15.81 -17.64
N ASN A 205 7.73 -16.18 -17.45
CA ASN A 205 8.89 -15.32 -17.72
C ASN A 205 8.80 -13.96 -17.01
N TRP A 206 8.33 -13.97 -15.76
CA TRP A 206 8.14 -12.80 -14.92
C TRP A 206 7.08 -11.80 -15.42
N SER A 207 6.30 -12.12 -16.45
CA SER A 207 5.19 -11.31 -16.95
C SER A 207 3.90 -11.51 -16.15
N ASN A 208 3.09 -10.44 -16.06
CA ASN A 208 1.75 -10.53 -15.49
C ASN A 208 0.76 -10.92 -16.58
N LEU A 209 0.34 -12.18 -16.56
CA LEU A 209 -0.74 -12.66 -17.39
C LEU A 209 -2.06 -12.62 -16.62
N CYS A 210 -3.15 -12.37 -17.33
CA CYS A 210 -4.52 -12.56 -16.86
C CYS A 210 -4.72 -13.99 -16.34
N GLU A 211 -5.88 -14.25 -15.73
CA GLU A 211 -6.20 -15.56 -15.17
C GLU A 211 -5.99 -16.72 -16.17
N ASP A 212 -6.32 -16.49 -17.44
CA ASP A 212 -6.16 -17.45 -18.54
C ASP A 212 -4.71 -17.94 -18.77
N GLY A 213 -3.71 -17.20 -18.27
CA GLY A 213 -2.30 -17.52 -18.46
C GLY A 213 -1.80 -17.32 -19.90
N ILE A 214 -2.54 -16.57 -20.73
CA ILE A 214 -2.22 -16.29 -22.13
C ILE A 214 -2.23 -14.79 -22.39
N THR A 215 -3.26 -14.08 -21.93
CA THR A 215 -3.42 -12.66 -22.20
C THR A 215 -2.52 -11.85 -21.26
N GLU A 216 -1.71 -10.94 -21.80
CA GLU A 216 -0.99 -9.96 -20.97
C GLU A 216 -1.97 -9.02 -20.26
N SER A 217 -1.70 -8.74 -18.99
CA SER A 217 -2.47 -7.75 -18.24
C SER A 217 -2.42 -6.38 -18.92
N ARG A 218 -3.57 -5.72 -19.13
CA ARG A 218 -3.62 -4.47 -19.90
C ARG A 218 -2.89 -3.31 -19.23
N MET A 219 -2.82 -3.31 -17.90
CA MET A 219 -2.25 -2.20 -17.12
C MET A 219 -0.93 -2.57 -16.44
N ALA A 220 -0.47 -3.82 -16.57
CA ALA A 220 0.75 -4.29 -15.90
C ALA A 220 1.43 -5.50 -16.55
N GLY A 221 1.15 -5.83 -17.82
CA GLY A 221 1.64 -7.05 -18.49
C GLY A 221 3.16 -7.19 -18.53
N GLU A 222 3.89 -6.08 -18.39
CA GLU A 222 5.35 -6.06 -18.50
C GLU A 222 6.07 -6.99 -17.50
N PRO A 223 7.10 -7.72 -17.95
CA PRO A 223 7.96 -8.54 -17.11
C PRO A 223 8.56 -7.77 -15.92
N TRP A 224 8.61 -8.42 -14.76
CA TRP A 224 9.16 -7.86 -13.54
C TRP A 224 10.70 -7.85 -13.53
N ASP A 225 11.33 -8.60 -14.41
CA ASP A 225 12.79 -8.62 -14.58
C ASP A 225 13.29 -7.54 -15.54
N LYS A 226 12.43 -6.62 -16.00
CA LYS A 226 12.87 -5.44 -16.74
C LYS A 226 13.71 -4.48 -15.88
N ASP A 227 14.39 -3.57 -16.55
CA ASP A 227 15.09 -2.45 -15.93
C ASP A 227 14.10 -1.35 -15.48
N GLY A 228 14.46 -0.59 -14.45
CA GLY A 228 13.64 0.53 -13.94
C GLY A 228 13.31 0.42 -12.46
N SER A 229 13.00 1.55 -11.84
CA SER A 229 12.75 1.63 -10.40
C SER A 229 11.52 0.83 -9.98
N HIS A 230 10.46 0.78 -10.80
CA HIS A 230 9.29 -0.05 -10.49
C HIS A 230 9.59 -1.55 -10.44
N ALA A 231 10.52 -2.03 -11.28
CA ALA A 231 10.97 -3.42 -11.25
C ALA A 231 11.84 -3.68 -10.00
N ALA A 232 12.74 -2.75 -9.69
CA ALA A 232 13.61 -2.81 -8.51
C ALA A 232 12.85 -2.77 -7.18
N THR A 233 11.70 -2.08 -7.10
CA THR A 233 10.84 -2.07 -5.91
C THR A 233 9.89 -3.27 -5.83
N THR A 234 9.88 -4.18 -6.82
CA THR A 234 8.93 -5.30 -6.88
C THR A 234 9.61 -6.67 -6.89
N LEU A 235 10.48 -6.97 -7.86
CA LEU A 235 11.05 -8.31 -8.02
C LEU A 235 12.07 -8.68 -6.93
N PRO A 236 13.14 -7.90 -6.69
CA PRO A 236 14.13 -8.24 -5.66
C PRO A 236 13.51 -8.40 -4.25
N PRO A 237 12.68 -7.46 -3.74
CA PRO A 237 12.00 -7.65 -2.46
C PRO A 237 11.09 -8.87 -2.43
N SER A 238 10.32 -9.14 -3.50
CA SER A 238 9.47 -10.33 -3.54
C SER A 238 10.29 -11.61 -3.40
N LEU A 239 11.39 -11.74 -4.16
CA LEU A 239 12.29 -12.90 -4.08
C LEU A 239 12.88 -13.07 -2.67
N ALA A 240 13.31 -11.97 -2.04
CA ALA A 240 13.83 -11.99 -0.68
C ALA A 240 12.78 -12.47 0.35
N MET A 241 11.55 -11.97 0.23
CA MET A 241 10.43 -12.35 1.11
C MET A 241 10.00 -13.80 0.91
N VAL A 242 9.99 -14.28 -0.32
CA VAL A 242 9.63 -15.68 -0.63
C VAL A 242 10.72 -16.61 -0.11
N TYR A 243 11.99 -16.27 -0.27
CA TYR A 243 13.10 -17.00 0.34
C TYR A 243 12.97 -17.06 1.87
N ASP A 244 12.68 -15.94 2.54
CA ASP A 244 12.51 -15.88 4.00
C ASP A 244 11.39 -16.80 4.51
N VAL A 245 10.27 -16.88 3.78
CA VAL A 245 9.11 -17.70 4.16
C VAL A 245 9.34 -19.17 3.84
N THR A 246 9.96 -19.47 2.70
CA THR A 246 10.02 -20.83 2.15
C THR A 246 11.28 -21.58 2.54
N GLY A 247 12.41 -20.87 2.65
CA GLY A 247 13.75 -21.44 2.74
C GLY A 247 14.24 -22.07 1.43
N GLU A 248 13.53 -21.92 0.31
CA GLU A 248 13.90 -22.55 -0.96
C GLU A 248 15.01 -21.74 -1.65
N GLN A 249 16.17 -22.37 -1.81
CA GLN A 249 17.39 -21.75 -2.36
C GLN A 249 17.18 -21.10 -3.74
N LYS A 250 16.31 -21.65 -4.58
CA LYS A 250 16.02 -21.12 -5.93
C LYS A 250 15.62 -19.65 -5.92
N TRP A 251 14.92 -19.19 -4.89
CA TRP A 251 14.49 -17.79 -4.77
C TRP A 251 15.65 -16.85 -4.44
N LEU A 252 16.60 -17.32 -3.62
CA LEU A 252 17.84 -16.59 -3.36
C LEU A 252 18.73 -16.56 -4.61
N ASP A 253 18.79 -17.63 -5.38
CA ASP A 253 19.55 -17.67 -6.63
C ASP A 253 18.98 -16.66 -7.66
N TYR A 254 17.65 -16.58 -7.77
CA TYR A 254 16.99 -15.54 -8.57
C TYR A 254 17.26 -14.13 -8.04
N TYR A 255 17.25 -13.94 -6.72
CA TYR A 255 17.62 -12.65 -6.12
C TYR A 255 19.03 -12.25 -6.54
N SER A 256 20.01 -13.14 -6.36
CA SER A 256 21.41 -12.91 -6.77
C SER A 256 21.57 -12.66 -8.27
N LYS A 257 20.69 -13.21 -9.10
CA LYS A 257 20.65 -12.95 -10.55
C LYS A 257 20.13 -11.55 -10.89
N PHE A 258 19.02 -11.12 -10.29
CA PHE A 258 18.32 -9.90 -10.71
C PHE A 258 18.73 -8.64 -9.94
N ALA A 259 19.00 -8.75 -8.64
CA ALA A 259 19.32 -7.62 -7.79
C ALA A 259 20.51 -6.76 -8.29
N PRO A 260 21.64 -7.34 -8.75
CA PRO A 260 22.78 -6.53 -9.23
C PRO A 260 22.45 -5.59 -10.38
N ARG A 261 21.50 -5.96 -11.25
CA ARG A 261 21.06 -5.13 -12.37
C ARG A 261 19.97 -4.13 -11.98
N GLN A 262 19.09 -4.50 -11.05
CA GLN A 262 17.91 -3.69 -10.71
C GLN A 262 18.15 -2.69 -9.58
N LEU A 263 18.91 -3.04 -8.53
CA LEU A 263 19.17 -2.14 -7.41
C LEU A 263 19.79 -0.78 -7.81
N PRO A 264 20.67 -0.68 -8.82
CA PRO A 264 21.16 0.62 -9.29
C PRO A 264 20.07 1.64 -9.69
N TYR A 265 18.85 1.19 -10.02
CA TYR A 265 17.71 2.08 -10.32
C TYR A 265 17.11 2.75 -9.06
N LEU A 266 17.54 2.33 -7.88
CA LEU A 266 17.16 2.92 -6.59
C LEU A 266 18.25 3.83 -6.05
N ASP A 267 19.44 3.86 -6.68
CA ASP A 267 20.57 4.66 -6.22
C ASP A 267 20.42 6.12 -6.69
N PRO A 268 20.30 7.10 -5.75
CA PRO A 268 20.18 8.52 -6.09
C PRO A 268 21.36 9.07 -6.90
N ASP A 269 22.54 8.44 -6.81
CA ASP A 269 23.76 8.89 -7.47
C ASP A 269 23.99 8.24 -8.84
N GLN A 270 23.09 7.34 -9.29
CA GLN A 270 23.24 6.61 -10.55
C GLN A 270 22.01 6.73 -11.44
N LYS A 271 21.09 5.76 -11.35
CA LYS A 271 19.94 5.61 -12.27
C LYS A 271 18.64 5.89 -11.53
N PHE A 272 18.61 6.98 -10.79
CA PHE A 272 17.46 7.36 -9.98
C PHE A 272 16.32 7.89 -10.85
N GLU A 273 15.35 7.03 -11.11
CA GLU A 273 14.16 7.43 -11.85
C GLU A 273 12.93 7.42 -10.96
N PHE A 274 12.31 8.59 -10.84
CA PHE A 274 11.00 8.71 -10.25
C PHE A 274 9.95 8.16 -11.23
N GLN A 275 9.72 6.86 -11.18
CA GLN A 275 8.67 6.21 -11.97
C GLN A 275 7.44 6.01 -11.09
N GLY A 276 6.37 6.73 -11.41
CA GLY A 276 5.10 6.56 -10.74
C GLY A 276 4.21 7.79 -10.83
N HIS A 277 2.90 7.55 -10.82
CA HIS A 277 1.92 8.62 -10.70
C HIS A 277 1.99 9.20 -9.27
N PRO A 278 2.04 10.52 -9.07
CA PRO A 278 2.13 11.13 -7.73
C PRO A 278 1.06 10.62 -6.75
N LEU A 279 -0.16 10.36 -7.24
CA LEU A 279 -1.24 9.76 -6.45
C LEU A 279 -0.88 8.43 -5.76
N TYR A 280 -0.02 7.61 -6.39
CA TYR A 280 0.25 6.23 -5.98
C TYR A 280 1.68 6.00 -5.49
N ILE A 281 2.52 7.03 -5.48
CA ILE A 281 3.94 6.86 -5.19
C ILE A 281 4.23 6.46 -3.73
N HIS A 282 3.34 6.80 -2.79
CA HIS A 282 3.38 6.28 -1.41
C HIS A 282 3.38 4.73 -1.37
N GLN A 283 2.80 4.07 -2.36
CA GLN A 283 2.85 2.61 -2.50
C GLN A 283 4.26 2.11 -2.79
N GLN A 284 5.09 2.88 -3.51
CA GLN A 284 6.48 2.51 -3.74
C GLN A 284 7.34 2.73 -2.49
N MET A 285 7.09 3.78 -1.73
CA MET A 285 7.74 4.00 -0.44
C MET A 285 7.44 2.86 0.53
N TYR A 286 6.17 2.44 0.60
CA TYR A 286 5.77 1.23 1.32
C TYR A 286 6.59 -0.01 0.89
N LYS A 287 6.78 -0.21 -0.42
CA LYS A 287 7.55 -1.35 -0.92
C LYS A 287 9.03 -1.29 -0.52
N LEU A 288 9.63 -0.10 -0.57
CA LEU A 288 11.02 0.12 -0.15
C LEU A 288 11.20 -0.10 1.36
N VAL A 289 10.26 0.37 2.18
CA VAL A 289 10.22 0.10 3.62
C VAL A 289 10.18 -1.40 3.89
N ALA A 290 9.31 -2.13 3.18
CA ALA A 290 9.22 -3.58 3.31
C ALA A 290 10.52 -4.28 2.88
N PHE A 291 11.18 -3.80 1.81
CA PHE A 291 12.45 -4.34 1.35
C PHE A 291 13.59 -4.12 2.35
N LEU A 292 13.68 -2.92 2.92
CA LEU A 292 14.70 -2.57 3.91
C LEU A 292 14.68 -3.51 5.12
N ARG A 293 13.50 -4.03 5.49
CA ARG A 293 13.33 -4.96 6.62
C ARG A 293 13.81 -6.39 6.34
N ILE A 294 14.00 -6.76 5.09
CA ILE A 294 14.39 -8.13 4.72
C ILE A 294 15.76 -8.20 4.04
N ILE A 295 16.27 -7.09 3.50
CA ILE A 295 17.50 -7.10 2.70
C ILE A 295 18.71 -7.68 3.44
N GLU A 296 18.85 -7.45 4.76
CA GLU A 296 19.96 -7.99 5.55
C GLU A 296 20.02 -9.52 5.58
N LYS A 297 18.90 -10.20 5.28
CA LYS A 297 18.87 -11.67 5.22
C LYS A 297 19.39 -12.24 3.90
N VAL A 298 19.43 -11.43 2.85
CA VAL A 298 19.71 -11.90 1.49
C VAL A 298 20.85 -11.14 0.82
N ASP A 299 21.33 -10.07 1.43
CA ASP A 299 22.31 -9.17 0.84
C ASP A 299 23.24 -8.54 1.88
N ASN A 300 24.25 -7.83 1.39
CA ASN A 300 25.26 -7.17 2.18
C ASN A 300 24.86 -5.75 2.60
N LYS A 301 25.67 -5.20 3.52
CA LYS A 301 25.52 -3.84 4.05
C LYS A 301 25.51 -2.76 2.95
N LYS A 302 26.31 -2.91 1.89
CA LYS A 302 26.37 -1.91 0.80
C LYS A 302 25.02 -1.75 0.10
N ASN A 303 24.33 -2.84 -0.22
CA ASN A 303 23.03 -2.79 -0.88
C ASN A 303 21.93 -2.31 0.09
N MET A 304 22.02 -2.63 1.37
CA MET A 304 21.17 -2.02 2.39
C MET A 304 21.35 -0.50 2.47
N ASP A 305 22.59 -0.01 2.51
CA ASP A 305 22.89 1.43 2.58
C ASP A 305 22.44 2.15 1.29
N LEU A 306 22.53 1.50 0.13
CA LEU A 306 21.92 1.97 -1.11
C LEU A 306 20.40 2.13 -0.98
N LEU A 307 19.68 1.11 -0.48
CA LEU A 307 18.24 1.21 -0.28
C LEU A 307 17.86 2.34 0.68
N LYS A 308 18.63 2.54 1.76
CA LYS A 308 18.42 3.66 2.68
C LYS A 308 18.56 5.00 1.95
N ARG A 309 19.68 5.24 1.26
CA ARG A 309 19.88 6.47 0.49
C ARG A 309 18.78 6.70 -0.54
N GLY A 310 18.37 5.64 -1.25
CA GLY A 310 17.24 5.67 -2.18
C GLY A 310 15.95 6.11 -1.49
N LEU A 311 15.58 5.44 -0.40
CA LEU A 311 14.39 5.77 0.39
C LEU A 311 14.39 7.25 0.86
N GLN A 312 15.53 7.75 1.35
CA GLN A 312 15.70 9.14 1.79
C GLN A 312 15.56 10.14 0.63
N ALA A 313 16.19 9.84 -0.51
CA ALA A 313 16.10 10.67 -1.71
C ALA A 313 14.67 10.72 -2.28
N TRP A 314 13.94 9.59 -2.27
CA TRP A 314 12.53 9.56 -2.67
C TRP A 314 11.71 10.43 -1.71
N GLY A 315 11.91 10.24 -0.40
CA GLY A 315 11.24 11.02 0.63
C GLY A 315 11.37 12.54 0.44
N LYS A 316 12.56 13.00 0.04
CA LYS A 316 12.83 14.42 -0.22
C LYS A 316 12.18 14.91 -1.51
N ALA A 317 12.36 14.17 -2.61
CA ALA A 317 11.87 14.57 -3.93
C ALA A 317 10.35 14.56 -4.04
N LEU A 318 9.70 13.68 -3.28
CA LEU A 318 8.26 13.43 -3.32
C LEU A 318 7.40 14.68 -3.11
N PRO A 319 7.56 15.43 -2.01
CA PRO A 319 6.80 16.66 -1.82
C PRO A 319 7.09 17.76 -2.85
N GLU A 320 8.28 17.74 -3.45
CA GLU A 320 8.82 18.78 -4.35
C GLU A 320 8.46 18.54 -5.82
N GLN A 321 8.04 17.33 -6.18
CA GLN A 321 7.64 17.00 -7.54
C GLN A 321 6.51 17.91 -8.02
N SER A 322 6.67 18.50 -9.20
CA SER A 322 5.62 19.29 -9.85
C SER A 322 4.65 18.40 -10.62
N TRP A 323 3.37 18.73 -10.56
CA TRP A 323 2.28 18.12 -11.32
C TRP A 323 1.27 19.20 -11.77
N PRO A 324 0.35 18.92 -12.70
CA PRO A 324 0.04 17.63 -13.34
C PRO A 324 1.19 17.13 -14.20
N THR A 325 1.44 15.82 -14.17
CA THR A 325 2.24 15.17 -15.21
C THR A 325 1.56 15.33 -16.57
N GLU A 326 2.28 15.12 -17.69
CA GLU A 326 1.69 15.21 -19.04
C GLU A 326 0.44 14.32 -19.21
N GLY A 327 0.40 13.16 -18.55
CA GLY A 327 -0.77 12.29 -18.53
C GLY A 327 -1.97 12.89 -17.80
N MET A 328 -1.73 13.60 -16.69
CA MET A 328 -2.78 14.26 -15.90
C MET A 328 -3.34 15.49 -16.65
N LYS A 329 -2.49 16.25 -17.36
CA LYS A 329 -2.90 17.42 -18.15
C LYS A 329 -4.00 17.09 -19.17
N LYS A 330 -4.00 15.88 -19.74
CA LYS A 330 -5.01 15.44 -20.74
C LYS A 330 -6.44 15.45 -20.19
N ASN A 331 -6.62 15.30 -18.88
CA ASN A 331 -7.92 15.20 -18.25
C ASN A 331 -8.39 16.51 -17.59
N TRP A 332 -7.53 17.53 -17.56
CA TRP A 332 -7.76 18.76 -16.81
C TRP A 332 -7.95 19.92 -17.78
N LYS A 333 -9.08 20.63 -17.66
CA LYS A 333 -9.43 21.71 -18.60
C LYS A 333 -9.29 23.09 -17.93
N PRO A 334 -8.85 24.14 -18.65
CA PRO A 334 -8.73 25.48 -18.07
C PRO A 334 -10.01 26.01 -17.40
N GLU A 335 -11.18 25.58 -17.88
CA GLU A 335 -12.48 25.90 -17.25
C GLU A 335 -12.60 25.38 -15.80
N ASP A 336 -11.97 24.25 -15.47
CA ASP A 336 -11.97 23.69 -14.12
C ASP A 336 -11.08 24.53 -13.17
N LEU A 337 -9.98 25.10 -13.67
CA LEU A 337 -9.14 26.02 -12.90
C LEU A 337 -9.88 27.30 -12.54
N GLY A 338 -10.58 27.90 -13.52
CA GLY A 338 -11.33 29.12 -13.31
C GLY A 338 -12.38 28.97 -12.21
N LYS A 339 -13.08 27.83 -12.15
CA LYS A 339 -14.04 27.52 -11.08
C LYS A 339 -13.41 27.39 -9.70
N LEU A 340 -12.16 26.93 -9.63
CA LEU A 340 -11.39 26.82 -8.38
C LEU A 340 -10.67 28.13 -8.02
N GLY A 341 -10.73 29.16 -8.88
CA GLY A 341 -9.99 30.41 -8.70
C GLY A 341 -8.48 30.24 -8.87
N TRP A 342 -8.05 29.25 -9.66
CA TRP A 342 -6.63 28.96 -9.89
C TRP A 342 -6.18 29.49 -11.26
N ASN A 343 -4.93 29.97 -11.33
CA ASN A 343 -4.37 30.53 -12.57
C ASN A 343 -3.56 29.50 -13.38
N ASP A 344 -3.12 28.42 -12.74
CA ASP A 344 -2.34 27.35 -13.36
C ASP A 344 -2.65 25.99 -12.71
N PHE A 345 -2.30 24.92 -13.42
CA PHE A 345 -2.33 23.57 -12.88
C PHE A 345 -1.06 23.20 -12.12
N ALA A 346 0.05 23.87 -12.42
CA ALA A 346 1.38 23.49 -11.97
C ALA A 346 1.52 23.73 -10.46
N CYS A 347 1.65 22.67 -9.69
CA CYS A 347 1.95 22.77 -8.27
C CYS A 347 2.70 21.54 -7.77
N ASN A 348 3.43 21.70 -6.68
CA ASN A 348 3.93 20.60 -5.86
C ASN A 348 3.00 20.33 -4.66
N SER A 349 3.40 19.42 -3.77
CA SER A 349 2.56 19.04 -2.60
C SER A 349 2.27 20.21 -1.68
N TYR A 350 3.28 21.06 -1.46
CA TYR A 350 3.17 22.21 -0.56
C TYR A 350 2.23 23.26 -1.13
N GLU A 351 2.35 23.55 -2.42
CA GLU A 351 1.49 24.49 -3.13
C GLU A 351 0.06 23.97 -3.27
N GLY A 352 -0.11 22.69 -3.59
CA GLY A 352 -1.41 22.03 -3.62
C GLY A 352 -2.11 22.10 -2.26
N TRP A 353 -1.40 21.85 -1.17
CA TRP A 353 -1.95 22.00 0.19
C TRP A 353 -2.30 23.44 0.53
N LYS A 354 -1.47 24.42 0.15
CA LYS A 354 -1.80 25.85 0.33
C LYS A 354 -3.08 26.29 -0.39
N ARG A 355 -3.45 25.61 -1.49
CA ARG A 355 -4.69 25.86 -2.25
C ARG A 355 -5.93 25.21 -1.60
N PHE A 356 -5.76 24.43 -0.52
CA PHE A 356 -6.88 23.76 0.14
C PHE A 356 -7.91 24.74 0.70
N ASN A 357 -9.19 24.44 0.46
CA ASN A 357 -10.32 25.19 0.99
C ASN A 357 -11.30 24.22 1.67
N ALA A 358 -11.40 24.31 2.99
CA ALA A 358 -12.24 23.42 3.79
C ALA A 358 -13.73 23.51 3.41
N ASN A 359 -14.22 24.66 2.96
CA ASN A 359 -15.62 24.82 2.57
C ASN A 359 -15.99 23.93 1.37
N LEU A 360 -15.01 23.58 0.52
CA LEU A 360 -15.24 22.68 -0.61
C LEU A 360 -15.50 21.23 -0.17
N LEU A 361 -15.23 20.86 1.08
CA LEU A 361 -15.65 19.56 1.62
C LEU A 361 -17.15 19.48 1.92
N ASP A 362 -17.83 20.62 2.00
CA ASP A 362 -19.29 20.67 2.07
C ASP A 362 -19.89 20.53 0.66
N ASN A 363 -20.65 19.45 0.45
CA ASN A 363 -21.26 19.13 -0.85
C ASN A 363 -22.26 20.20 -1.31
N ALA A 364 -22.98 20.86 -0.40
CA ALA A 364 -23.92 21.91 -0.75
C ALA A 364 -23.17 23.16 -1.20
N TYR A 365 -22.14 23.56 -0.45
CA TYR A 365 -21.28 24.68 -0.82
C TYR A 365 -20.57 24.45 -2.16
N ALA A 366 -19.97 23.27 -2.35
CA ALA A 366 -19.28 22.92 -3.60
C ALA A 366 -20.25 22.98 -4.80
N ARG A 367 -21.48 22.48 -4.65
CA ARG A 367 -22.52 22.56 -5.69
C ARG A 367 -22.94 23.99 -5.99
N GLU A 368 -23.13 24.83 -4.97
CA GLU A 368 -23.47 26.25 -5.13
C GLU A 368 -22.40 26.98 -5.96
N LYS A 369 -21.12 26.63 -5.76
CA LYS A 369 -19.99 27.18 -6.54
C LYS A 369 -19.76 26.48 -7.89
N GLY A 370 -20.62 25.54 -8.28
CA GLY A 370 -20.48 24.79 -9.54
C GLY A 370 -19.28 23.84 -9.57
N ILE A 371 -18.68 23.55 -8.41
CA ILE A 371 -17.53 22.65 -8.24
C ILE A 371 -18.08 21.24 -8.02
N THR A 372 -18.32 20.53 -9.12
CA THR A 372 -18.86 19.17 -9.12
C THR A 372 -18.11 18.29 -10.10
N GLY A 373 -18.29 16.97 -10.01
CA GLY A 373 -17.73 16.01 -10.96
C GLY A 373 -16.21 16.17 -11.11
N LYS A 374 -15.76 16.49 -12.34
CA LYS A 374 -14.34 16.63 -12.68
C LYS A 374 -13.64 17.75 -11.91
N THR A 375 -14.29 18.92 -11.77
CA THR A 375 -13.70 20.06 -11.03
C THR A 375 -13.48 19.71 -9.55
N TYR A 376 -14.42 18.98 -8.94
CA TYR A 376 -14.26 18.51 -7.56
C TYR A 376 -13.17 17.45 -7.44
N GLY A 377 -13.09 16.51 -8.40
CA GLY A 377 -12.00 15.54 -8.48
C GLY A 377 -10.63 16.20 -8.60
N LEU A 378 -10.51 17.27 -9.41
CA LEU A 378 -9.30 18.07 -9.52
C LEU A 378 -8.89 18.70 -8.18
N PHE A 379 -9.85 19.27 -7.44
CA PHE A 379 -9.61 19.79 -6.10
C PHE A 379 -9.13 18.69 -5.14
N GLN A 380 -9.83 17.57 -5.07
CA GLN A 380 -9.45 16.46 -4.18
C GLN A 380 -8.07 15.90 -4.52
N SER A 381 -7.78 15.65 -5.79
CA SER A 381 -6.48 15.11 -6.20
C SER A 381 -5.35 16.08 -5.89
N THR A 382 -5.52 17.37 -6.19
CA THR A 382 -4.45 18.38 -6.07
C THR A 382 -4.22 18.82 -4.63
N CYS A 383 -5.29 19.02 -3.85
CA CYS A 383 -5.21 19.61 -2.51
C CYS A 383 -5.20 18.58 -1.38
N ILE A 384 -5.61 17.34 -1.64
CA ILE A 384 -5.75 16.32 -0.60
C ILE A 384 -4.93 15.07 -0.96
N GLU A 385 -5.26 14.42 -2.08
CA GLU A 385 -4.74 13.09 -2.37
C GLU A 385 -3.24 13.06 -2.67
N CYS A 386 -2.77 13.95 -3.56
CA CYS A 386 -1.35 14.10 -3.87
C CYS A 386 -0.56 14.60 -2.65
N PRO A 387 -0.91 15.72 -1.99
CA PRO A 387 -0.17 16.18 -0.81
C PRO A 387 -0.11 15.12 0.30
N MET A 388 -1.23 14.51 0.67
CA MET A 388 -1.26 13.50 1.73
C MET A 388 -0.40 12.28 1.36
N GLY A 389 -0.48 11.81 0.11
CA GLY A 389 0.33 10.68 -0.36
C GLY A 389 1.82 10.98 -0.31
N ASN A 390 2.23 12.16 -0.77
CA ASN A 390 3.64 12.53 -0.87
C ASN A 390 4.23 12.89 0.49
N PHE A 391 3.49 13.57 1.35
CA PHE A 391 3.91 13.81 2.74
C PHE A 391 3.99 12.49 3.52
N LEU A 392 3.06 11.55 3.31
CA LEU A 392 3.16 10.20 3.90
C LEU A 392 4.40 9.46 3.37
N GLY A 393 4.70 9.56 2.08
CA GLY A 393 5.92 9.01 1.51
C GLY A 393 7.19 9.61 2.13
N ALA A 394 7.26 10.94 2.25
CA ALA A 394 8.34 11.65 2.93
C ALA A 394 8.50 11.22 4.39
N PHE A 395 7.38 11.04 5.10
CA PHE A 395 7.34 10.54 6.47
C PHE A 395 7.87 9.10 6.58
N MET A 396 7.56 8.22 5.63
CA MET A 396 8.07 6.84 5.58
C MET A 396 9.53 6.72 5.11
N SER A 397 10.19 7.85 4.81
CA SER A 397 11.54 7.83 4.24
C SER A 397 12.65 7.47 5.24
N TYR A 398 12.31 7.46 6.52
CA TYR A 398 13.23 7.22 7.62
C TYR A 398 14.43 8.19 7.67
N ASP A 399 14.28 9.35 7.03
CA ASP A 399 15.16 10.48 7.18
C ASP A 399 14.55 11.49 8.16
N ARG A 400 15.36 11.96 9.11
CA ARG A 400 14.92 12.89 10.16
C ARG A 400 14.44 14.21 9.58
N GLU A 401 15.13 14.76 8.58
CA GLU A 401 14.76 16.03 7.97
C GLU A 401 13.42 15.93 7.24
N ASN A 402 13.24 14.89 6.42
CA ASN A 402 12.00 14.61 5.72
C ASN A 402 10.83 14.40 6.70
N ILE A 403 11.03 13.64 7.77
CA ILE A 403 9.99 13.41 8.80
C ILE A 403 9.60 14.73 9.46
N ASN A 404 10.57 15.54 9.88
CA ASN A 404 10.32 16.82 10.55
C ASN A 404 9.62 17.84 9.63
N ARG A 405 9.87 17.78 8.32
CA ARG A 405 9.15 18.58 7.31
C ARG A 405 7.72 18.07 7.08
N ALA A 406 7.54 16.76 6.95
CA ALA A 406 6.26 16.18 6.54
C ALA A 406 5.25 16.06 7.69
N LYS A 407 5.70 15.74 8.91
CA LYS A 407 4.82 15.48 10.05
C LYS A 407 3.88 16.64 10.39
N PRO A 408 4.35 17.90 10.54
CA PRO A 408 3.45 19.02 10.86
C PRO A 408 2.37 19.24 9.79
N LEU A 409 2.67 18.93 8.53
CA LEU A 409 1.73 19.04 7.41
C LEU A 409 0.68 17.95 7.47
N LEU A 410 1.08 16.71 7.74
CA LEU A 410 0.15 15.59 7.96
C LEU A 410 -0.77 15.87 9.15
N ASP A 411 -0.23 16.35 10.27
CA ASP A 411 -1.02 16.72 11.45
C ASP A 411 -2.02 17.86 11.14
N ASP A 412 -1.61 18.87 10.38
CA ASP A 412 -2.48 19.98 9.94
C ASP A 412 -3.60 19.48 9.02
N MET A 413 -3.29 18.57 8.09
CA MET A 413 -4.26 17.93 7.21
C MET A 413 -5.30 17.13 7.99
N LEU A 414 -4.88 16.32 8.97
CA LEU A 414 -5.78 15.55 9.83
C LEU A 414 -6.73 16.44 10.66
N LYS A 415 -6.28 17.63 11.05
CA LYS A 415 -7.11 18.59 11.81
C LYS A 415 -8.14 19.29 10.93
N LYS A 416 -7.80 19.57 9.67
CA LYS A 416 -8.63 20.39 8.76
C LYS A 416 -9.54 19.58 7.86
N ILE A 417 -9.23 18.31 7.61
CA ILE A 417 -9.98 17.46 6.70
C ILE A 417 -10.79 16.45 7.49
N ASP A 418 -12.11 16.48 7.27
CA ASP A 418 -12.99 15.42 7.71
C ASP A 418 -12.94 14.25 6.69
N PHE A 419 -12.03 13.31 6.92
CA PHE A 419 -11.88 12.13 6.05
C PHE A 419 -13.13 11.23 6.04
N ASN A 420 -14.05 11.39 7.01
CA ASN A 420 -15.33 10.69 7.01
C ASN A 420 -16.28 11.17 5.90
N LYS A 421 -16.01 12.33 5.29
CA LYS A 421 -16.79 12.86 4.14
C LYS A 421 -16.22 12.47 2.79
N ILE A 422 -15.01 11.90 2.76
CA ILE A 422 -14.35 11.51 1.51
C ILE A 422 -14.83 10.13 1.08
N ASN A 423 -15.36 9.98 -0.14
CA ASN A 423 -15.81 8.70 -0.73
C ASN A 423 -14.75 8.15 -1.70
N ASN A 424 -13.55 7.90 -1.19
CA ASN A 424 -12.45 7.28 -1.89
C ASN A 424 -11.61 6.53 -0.86
N LEU A 425 -11.53 5.20 -1.01
CA LEU A 425 -10.81 4.32 -0.11
C LEU A 425 -9.36 4.76 0.14
N PHE A 426 -8.60 5.03 -0.92
CA PHE A 426 -7.18 5.34 -0.79
C PHE A 426 -6.93 6.68 -0.12
N VAL A 427 -7.78 7.67 -0.36
CA VAL A 427 -7.68 8.96 0.34
C VAL A 427 -8.04 8.79 1.82
N ALA A 428 -9.11 8.07 2.13
CA ALA A 428 -9.57 7.85 3.51
C ALA A 428 -8.64 6.93 4.32
N MET A 429 -7.87 6.06 3.65
CA MET A 429 -6.94 5.12 4.31
C MET A 429 -5.60 5.75 4.69
N LYS A 430 -5.13 6.80 3.97
CA LYS A 430 -3.84 7.46 4.24
C LYS A 430 -3.69 7.97 5.69
N PRO A 431 -4.70 8.63 6.30
CA PRO A 431 -4.71 8.95 7.73
C PRO A 431 -4.41 7.77 8.65
N ILE A 432 -5.06 6.63 8.38
CA ILE A 432 -4.89 5.40 9.14
C ILE A 432 -3.46 4.85 8.99
N LEU A 433 -2.96 4.78 7.75
CA LEU A 433 -1.59 4.32 7.49
C LEU A 433 -0.56 5.21 8.18
N TYR A 434 -0.75 6.52 8.14
CA TYR A 434 0.10 7.48 8.84
C TYR A 434 0.15 7.20 10.35
N ARG A 435 -1.02 7.04 10.99
CA ARG A 435 -1.10 6.77 12.43
C ARG A 435 -0.52 5.41 12.82
N LEU A 436 -0.82 4.36 12.05
CA LEU A 436 -0.24 3.03 12.29
C LEU A 436 1.29 3.03 12.14
N HIS A 437 1.81 3.78 11.16
CA HIS A 437 3.26 3.97 11.05
C HIS A 437 3.82 4.77 12.22
N LEU A 438 3.17 5.84 12.68
CA LEU A 438 3.59 6.57 13.89
C LEU A 438 3.69 5.67 15.13
N ILE A 439 2.69 4.81 15.36
CA ILE A 439 2.73 3.81 16.46
C ILE A 439 4.01 2.97 16.35
N SER A 440 4.31 2.51 15.14
CA SER A 440 5.47 1.67 14.87
C SER A 440 6.78 2.39 15.17
N LEU A 441 6.89 3.68 14.79
CA LEU A 441 8.06 4.51 15.04
C LEU A 441 8.33 4.75 16.53
N TYR A 442 7.28 5.01 17.33
CA TYR A 442 7.43 5.23 18.77
C TYR A 442 7.99 4.01 19.50
N ALA A 443 7.70 2.81 19.02
CA ALA A 443 8.19 1.56 19.61
C ALA A 443 9.69 1.36 19.45
N GLU A 444 10.20 1.70 18.27
CA GLU A 444 11.60 1.47 17.92
C GLU A 444 12.55 2.39 18.71
N GLN A 445 12.03 3.47 19.29
CA GLN A 445 12.80 4.33 20.21
C GLN A 445 12.91 3.78 21.62
N LYS A 446 11.97 2.94 22.04
CA LYS A 446 11.98 2.33 23.38
C LYS A 446 12.94 1.13 23.47
N LYS A 447 13.52 0.70 22.34
CA LYS A 447 14.49 -0.41 22.21
C LYS A 447 15.91 0.12 21.95
#